data_AF-A0A3R6K1K5-F1
#
_entry.id   AF-A0A3R6K1K5-F1
#
_cell.length_a   1.000
_cell.length_b   1.000
_cell.length_c   1.000
_cell.angle_alpha   90.00
_cell.angle_beta   90.00
_cell.angle_gamma   90.00
#
_symmetry.space_group_name_H-M   'P 1'
#
loop_
_entity.id
_entity.type
_entity.pdbx_description
1 polymer ?
#
loop_
_entity_poly.entity_id
_entity_poly.type
_entity_poly.pdbx_seq_one_letter_code
_entity_poly.pdbx_strand_id
1 'polypeptide(L)'
;MKSNGYEYVMKSAAVFRKAHKMPEHKEKRVTVFLDASMLAKSDLPEEVVNNAIMSANNDRFGLTRLENFCMCAPVIGKDGLKYCIDLESETYTICNEKTGKPIYSVICVTGYRYAAYKADIYGYYSGLPVKSHSEKWRTELYWHMFDLYYTEEAENTAIAY
;
A
#
# COMPACT_ATOMS: atom_id res chain seq x y z
N MET A 1 13.65 3.73 8.09
CA MET A 1 12.98 5.03 8.27
C MET A 1 11.50 4.87 7.94
N LYS A 2 10.59 5.47 8.72
CA LYS A 2 9.21 5.68 8.27
C LYS A 2 9.27 6.72 7.14
N SER A 3 8.54 6.49 6.04
CA SER A 3 8.29 7.55 5.05
C SER A 3 7.59 8.70 5.77
N ASN A 4 8.01 9.94 5.51
CA ASN A 4 7.29 11.13 5.97
C ASN A 4 6.41 11.71 4.86
N GLY A 5 6.33 11.03 3.72
CA GLY A 5 5.51 11.37 2.56
C GLY A 5 6.04 12.52 1.70
N TYR A 6 7.10 13.22 2.10
CA TYR A 6 7.62 14.36 1.33
C TYR A 6 8.25 13.93 0.00
N GLU A 7 8.73 12.70 -0.10
CA GLU A 7 9.17 12.10 -1.37
C GLU A 7 8.02 11.99 -2.39
N TYR A 8 6.77 12.04 -1.93
CA TYR A 8 5.61 11.99 -2.79
C TYR A 8 5.18 13.37 -3.30
N VAL A 9 5.78 14.47 -2.85
CA VAL A 9 5.35 15.84 -3.21
C VAL A 9 5.87 16.21 -4.60
N MET A 10 4.99 16.21 -5.60
CA MET A 10 5.30 16.65 -6.96
C MET A 10 4.17 17.49 -7.55
N LYS A 11 4.50 18.32 -8.55
CA LYS A 11 3.57 19.29 -9.13
C LYS A 11 2.31 18.70 -9.79
N SER A 12 2.37 17.45 -10.22
CA SER A 12 1.23 16.79 -10.87
C SER A 12 1.35 15.27 -10.81
N ALA A 13 0.20 14.60 -10.91
CA ALA A 13 0.13 13.14 -11.03
C ALA A 13 0.90 12.61 -12.25
N ALA A 14 0.99 13.38 -13.34
CA ALA A 14 1.74 12.97 -14.53
C ALA A 14 3.25 12.90 -14.29
N VAL A 15 3.79 13.88 -13.54
CA VAL A 15 5.20 13.91 -13.14
C VAL A 15 5.49 12.77 -12.17
N PHE A 16 4.63 12.58 -11.17
CA PHE A 16 4.73 11.48 -10.21
C PHE A 16 4.72 10.10 -10.89
N ARG A 17 3.78 9.88 -11.81
CA ARG A 17 3.69 8.63 -12.59
C ARG A 17 4.98 8.32 -13.34
N LYS A 18 5.58 9.34 -13.97
CA LYS A 18 6.83 9.18 -14.72
C LYS A 18 8.01 8.79 -13.82
N ALA A 19 8.07 9.35 -12.61
CA ALA A 19 9.13 9.10 -11.65
C ALA A 19 9.01 7.72 -10.96
N HIS A 20 7.81 7.36 -10.49
CA HIS A 20 7.64 6.22 -9.58
C HIS A 20 7.06 4.95 -10.21
N LYS A 21 6.30 5.05 -11.32
CA LYS A 21 5.66 3.91 -12.00
C LYS A 21 4.87 2.96 -11.07
N MET A 22 4.21 3.52 -10.05
CA MET A 22 3.38 2.77 -9.11
C MET A 22 2.05 2.34 -9.75
N PRO A 23 1.43 1.24 -9.28
CA PRO A 23 0.03 0.95 -9.56
C PRO A 23 -0.84 2.16 -9.18
N GLU A 24 -1.85 2.43 -9.97
CA GLU A 24 -2.79 3.52 -9.72
C GLU A 24 -4.22 3.10 -10.00
N HIS A 25 -5.16 3.81 -9.38
CA HIS A 25 -6.57 3.75 -9.68
C HIS A 25 -7.21 5.14 -9.53
N LYS A 26 -8.51 5.24 -9.78
CA LYS A 26 -9.27 6.48 -9.70
C LYS A 26 -10.29 6.42 -8.56
N GLU A 27 -10.13 7.30 -7.59
CA GLU A 27 -11.17 7.56 -6.60
C GLU A 27 -11.89 8.86 -6.96
N LYS A 28 -13.09 8.75 -7.54
CA LYS A 28 -13.87 9.88 -8.07
C LYS A 28 -13.02 10.71 -9.05
N ARG A 29 -12.59 11.91 -8.65
CA ARG A 29 -11.79 12.83 -9.48
C ARG A 29 -10.30 12.82 -9.17
N VAL A 30 -9.86 12.06 -8.16
CA VAL A 30 -8.48 12.05 -7.69
C VAL A 30 -7.78 10.78 -8.19
N THR A 31 -6.57 10.95 -8.71
CA THR A 31 -5.67 9.82 -9.01
C THR A 31 -5.07 9.33 -7.71
N VAL A 32 -5.11 8.04 -7.47
CA VAL A 32 -4.54 7.41 -6.27
C VAL A 32 -3.47 6.43 -6.71
N PHE A 33 -2.28 6.55 -6.14
CA PHE A 33 -1.15 5.65 -6.37
C PHE A 33 -0.99 4.73 -5.16
N LEU A 34 -0.55 3.50 -5.39
CA LEU A 34 -0.24 2.53 -4.34
C LEU A 34 1.28 2.35 -4.21
N ASP A 35 1.85 2.81 -3.10
CA ASP A 35 3.21 2.46 -2.71
C ASP A 35 3.18 1.16 -1.89
N ALA A 36 3.40 0.04 -2.58
CA ALA A 36 3.55 -1.29 -1.97
C ALA A 36 5.01 -1.73 -1.86
N SER A 37 5.97 -0.79 -1.84
CA SER A 37 7.40 -1.10 -1.82
C SER A 37 7.83 -1.95 -0.62
N MET A 38 7.12 -1.85 0.51
CA MET A 38 7.32 -2.72 1.67
C MET A 38 7.06 -4.19 1.34
N LEU A 39 5.94 -4.47 0.67
CA LEU A 39 5.55 -5.82 0.29
C LEU A 39 6.46 -6.36 -0.82
N ALA A 40 6.83 -5.51 -1.78
CA ALA A 40 7.75 -5.86 -2.86
C ALA A 40 9.16 -6.26 -2.40
N LYS A 41 9.56 -5.86 -1.18
CA LYS A 41 10.84 -6.21 -0.55
C LYS A 41 10.74 -7.38 0.45
N SER A 42 9.56 -7.99 0.58
CA SER A 42 9.36 -9.13 1.49
C SER A 42 9.89 -10.43 0.89
N ASP A 43 10.14 -11.43 1.75
CA ASP A 43 10.55 -12.78 1.33
C ASP A 43 9.35 -13.67 0.92
N LEU A 44 8.17 -13.09 0.69
CA LEU A 44 7.00 -13.82 0.23
C LEU A 44 7.17 -14.26 -1.23
N PRO A 45 6.53 -15.38 -1.65
CA PRO A 45 6.54 -15.78 -3.05
C PRO A 45 6.02 -14.66 -3.97
N GLU A 46 6.62 -14.53 -5.16
CA GLU A 46 6.32 -13.43 -6.08
C GLU A 46 4.83 -13.36 -6.45
N GLU A 47 4.20 -14.51 -6.72
CA GLU A 47 2.76 -14.58 -7.00
C GLU A 47 1.89 -14.12 -5.84
N VAL A 48 2.36 -14.33 -4.61
CA VAL A 48 1.67 -13.91 -3.38
C VAL A 48 1.74 -12.39 -3.25
N VAL A 49 2.94 -11.81 -3.46
CA VAL A 49 3.16 -10.37 -3.48
C VAL A 49 2.31 -9.70 -4.56
N ASN A 50 2.37 -10.18 -5.80
CA ASN A 50 1.64 -9.60 -6.92
C ASN A 50 0.11 -9.63 -6.69
N ASN A 51 -0.42 -10.72 -6.13
CA ASN A 51 -1.84 -10.83 -5.81
C ASN A 51 -2.27 -9.87 -4.68
N ALA A 52 -1.44 -9.70 -3.66
CA ALA A 52 -1.71 -8.74 -2.59
C ALA A 52 -1.65 -7.29 -3.09
N ILE A 53 -0.69 -6.93 -3.95
CA ILE A 53 -0.64 -5.60 -4.61
C ILE A 53 -1.89 -5.37 -5.47
N MET A 54 -2.30 -6.38 -6.24
CA MET A 54 -3.52 -6.29 -7.07
C MET A 54 -4.78 -6.15 -6.21
N SER A 55 -4.88 -6.89 -5.10
CA SER A 55 -5.99 -6.79 -4.15
C SER A 55 -6.04 -5.40 -3.52
N ALA A 56 -4.88 -4.89 -3.08
CA ALA A 56 -4.75 -3.57 -2.47
C ALA A 56 -5.09 -2.43 -3.43
N ASN A 57 -4.74 -2.53 -4.71
CA ASN A 57 -5.04 -1.49 -5.72
C ASN A 57 -6.44 -1.61 -6.32
N ASN A 58 -7.31 -2.47 -5.79
CA ASN A 58 -8.69 -2.61 -6.24
C ASN A 58 -9.56 -1.48 -5.68
N ASP A 59 -10.20 -0.69 -6.53
CA ASP A 59 -10.99 0.48 -6.13
C ASP A 59 -12.34 0.16 -5.46
N ARG A 60 -12.75 -1.12 -5.41
CA ARG A 60 -14.00 -1.58 -4.77
C ARG A 60 -13.80 -2.28 -3.44
N PHE A 61 -12.70 -3.02 -3.30
CA PHE A 61 -12.47 -3.92 -2.15
C PHE A 61 -11.04 -3.83 -1.59
N GLY A 62 -10.19 -3.01 -2.22
CA GLY A 62 -8.81 -2.80 -1.82
C GLY A 62 -8.66 -1.67 -0.82
N LEU A 63 -7.46 -1.10 -0.76
CA LEU A 63 -7.20 0.10 0.02
C LEU A 63 -7.78 1.32 -0.69
N THR A 64 -8.40 2.19 0.08
CA THR A 64 -8.87 3.50 -0.41
C THR A 64 -8.26 4.60 0.44
N ARG A 65 -8.34 5.85 -0.01
CA ARG A 65 -7.85 7.00 0.75
C ARG A 65 -8.42 7.10 2.16
N LEU A 66 -9.62 6.57 2.37
CA LEU A 66 -10.32 6.58 3.65
C LEU A 66 -10.21 5.25 4.38
N GLU A 67 -9.84 4.18 3.69
CA GLU A 67 -9.74 2.83 4.23
C GLU A 67 -8.29 2.35 4.24
N ASN A 68 -7.69 2.45 5.42
CA ASN A 68 -6.28 2.15 5.64
C ASN A 68 -5.98 0.67 5.85
N PHE A 69 -6.98 -0.22 5.74
CA PHE A 69 -6.84 -1.65 5.97
C PHE A 69 -7.46 -2.45 4.83
N CYS A 70 -6.78 -3.51 4.39
CA CYS A 70 -7.27 -4.41 3.34
C CYS A 70 -6.95 -5.86 3.66
N MET A 71 -7.97 -6.73 3.60
CA MET A 71 -7.80 -8.18 3.60
C MET A 71 -7.65 -8.63 2.14
N CYS A 72 -6.47 -9.08 1.77
CA CYS A 72 -6.22 -9.53 0.40
C CYS A 72 -6.92 -10.87 0.13
N ALA A 73 -7.30 -11.09 -1.13
CA ALA A 73 -7.82 -12.39 -1.55
C ALA A 73 -6.76 -13.47 -1.29
N PRO A 74 -7.09 -14.60 -0.62
CA PRO A 74 -6.12 -15.65 -0.38
C PRO A 74 -5.60 -16.25 -1.69
N VAL A 75 -4.31 -16.58 -1.74
CA VAL A 75 -3.68 -17.15 -2.93
C VAL A 75 -2.84 -18.37 -2.57
N ILE A 76 -2.84 -19.37 -3.44
CA ILE A 76 -1.99 -20.56 -3.30
C ILE A 76 -0.68 -20.26 -4.02
N GLY A 77 0.41 -20.21 -3.26
CA GLY A 77 1.76 -20.08 -3.79
C GLY A 77 2.19 -21.35 -4.52
N LYS A 78 3.25 -21.24 -5.32
CA LYS A 78 3.89 -22.38 -5.99
C LYS A 78 4.51 -23.39 -5.01
N ASP A 79 4.73 -22.97 -3.77
CA ASP A 79 5.13 -23.84 -2.66
C ASP A 79 3.98 -24.71 -2.11
N GLY A 80 2.76 -24.58 -2.65
CA GLY A 80 1.58 -25.33 -2.24
C GLY A 80 0.92 -24.81 -0.97
N LEU A 81 1.35 -23.65 -0.45
CA LEU A 81 0.75 -23.01 0.71
C LEU A 81 -0.29 -21.98 0.30
N LYS A 82 -1.40 -21.95 1.03
CA LYS A 82 -2.43 -20.90 0.92
C LYS A 82 -2.07 -19.75 1.86
N TYR A 83 -1.79 -18.59 1.28
CA TYR A 83 -1.46 -17.36 2.00
C TYR A 83 -2.69 -16.49 2.19
N CYS A 84 -2.94 -16.08 3.43
CA CYS A 84 -3.88 -15.03 3.80
C CYS A 84 -3.07 -13.82 4.24
N ILE A 85 -3.24 -12.68 3.57
CA ILE A 85 -2.47 -11.45 3.82
C ILE A 85 -3.41 -10.33 4.17
N ASP A 86 -3.09 -9.63 5.25
CA ASP A 86 -3.73 -8.38 5.61
C ASP A 86 -2.71 -7.24 5.49
N LEU A 87 -3.18 -6.08 5.04
CA LEU A 87 -2.37 -4.89 4.81
C LEU A 87 -2.90 -3.71 5.63
N GLU A 88 -1.99 -2.90 6.12
CA GLU A 88 -2.23 -1.61 6.73
C GLU A 88 -1.48 -0.51 5.96
N SER A 89 -2.09 0.66 5.88
CA SER A 89 -1.57 1.77 5.09
C SER A 89 -1.79 3.13 5.75
N GLU A 90 -1.08 4.12 5.21
CA GLU A 90 -1.32 5.52 5.50
C GLU A 90 -1.53 6.25 4.17
N THR A 91 -2.43 7.23 4.17
CA THR A 91 -2.75 7.99 2.95
C THR A 91 -2.11 9.36 3.00
N TYR A 92 -1.38 9.71 1.95
CA TYR A 92 -0.80 11.02 1.73
C TYR A 92 -1.53 11.71 0.58
N THR A 93 -2.28 12.77 0.85
CA THR A 93 -2.93 13.57 -0.19
C THR A 93 -2.05 14.78 -0.51
N ILE A 94 -1.61 14.88 -1.76
CA ILE A 94 -0.84 16.02 -2.23
C ILE A 94 -1.82 17.08 -2.72
N CYS A 95 -1.78 18.25 -2.09
CA CYS A 95 -2.63 19.39 -2.36
C CYS A 95 -1.82 20.53 -3.00
N ASN A 96 -2.49 21.29 -3.86
CA ASN A 96 -1.93 22.55 -4.33
C ASN A 96 -2.07 23.59 -3.21
N GLU A 97 -0.95 24.17 -2.76
CA GLU A 97 -0.93 25.12 -1.63
C GLU A 97 -1.86 26.32 -1.85
N LYS A 98 -1.80 26.94 -3.04
CA LYS A 98 -2.57 28.16 -3.36
C LYS A 98 -4.08 27.93 -3.38
N THR A 99 -4.53 26.74 -3.79
CA THR A 99 -5.95 26.46 -4.00
C THR A 99 -6.55 25.51 -2.97
N GLY A 100 -5.72 24.83 -2.17
CA GLY A 100 -6.11 23.76 -1.26
C GLY A 100 -6.67 22.51 -1.94
N LYS A 101 -6.67 22.44 -3.29
CA LYS A 101 -7.28 21.34 -4.03
C LYS A 101 -6.34 20.14 -4.10
N PRO A 102 -6.86 18.90 -3.93
CA PRO A 102 -6.09 17.68 -4.15
C PRO A 102 -5.59 17.57 -5.60
N ILE A 103 -4.32 17.25 -5.76
CA ILE A 103 -3.66 16.95 -7.03
C ILE A 103 -3.71 15.44 -7.28
N TYR A 104 -3.27 14.65 -6.30
CA TYR A 104 -3.34 13.18 -6.25
C TYR A 104 -3.17 12.70 -4.80
N SER A 105 -3.33 11.41 -4.57
CA SER A 105 -3.00 10.77 -3.29
C SER A 105 -2.06 9.57 -3.51
N VAL A 106 -1.28 9.26 -2.50
CA VAL A 106 -0.48 8.03 -2.41
C VAL A 106 -0.93 7.26 -1.17
N ILE A 107 -1.39 6.03 -1.37
CA ILE A 107 -1.63 5.07 -0.30
C ILE A 107 -0.32 4.31 -0.11
N CYS A 108 0.33 4.49 1.03
CA CYS A 108 1.58 3.81 1.36
C CYS A 108 1.29 2.62 2.26
N VAL A 109 1.64 1.41 1.84
CA VAL A 109 1.57 0.21 2.69
C VAL A 109 2.63 0.34 3.78
N THR A 110 2.19 0.50 5.03
CA THR A 110 3.07 0.73 6.18
C THR A 110 3.21 -0.47 7.11
N GLY A 111 2.37 -1.48 6.92
CA GLY A 111 2.45 -2.75 7.63
C GLY A 111 1.73 -3.87 6.88
N TYR A 112 2.16 -5.10 7.12
CA TYR A 112 1.45 -6.28 6.66
C TYR A 112 1.59 -7.43 7.66
N ARG A 113 0.64 -8.35 7.64
CA ARG A 113 0.76 -9.64 8.31
C ARG A 113 0.28 -10.74 7.38
N TYR A 114 0.79 -11.94 7.59
CA TYR A 114 0.31 -13.10 6.86
C TYR A 114 0.28 -14.35 7.70
N ALA A 115 -0.58 -15.27 7.30
CA ALA A 115 -0.59 -16.65 7.73
C ALA A 115 -0.64 -17.57 6.50
N ALA A 116 0.20 -18.59 6.50
CA ALA A 116 0.27 -19.59 5.45
C ALA A 116 -0.21 -20.95 5.99
N TYR A 117 -1.12 -21.57 5.25
CA TYR A 117 -1.71 -22.87 5.58
C TYR A 117 -1.37 -23.87 4.47
N LYS A 118 -1.39 -25.17 4.77
CA LYS A 118 -1.39 -26.16 3.68
C LYS A 118 -2.65 -25.95 2.82
N ALA A 119 -2.53 -26.04 1.51
CA ALA A 119 -3.72 -26.05 0.65
C ALA A 119 -4.60 -27.28 0.97
N ASP A 120 -5.91 -27.15 0.74
CA ASP A 120 -6.89 -28.25 0.76
C ASP A 120 -7.08 -29.02 2.08
N ILE A 121 -6.64 -28.47 3.21
CA ILE A 121 -6.94 -29.00 4.54
C ILE A 121 -8.14 -28.28 5.18
N TYR A 122 -9.12 -29.04 5.67
CA TYR A 122 -10.33 -28.54 6.31
C TYR A 122 -10.39 -29.00 7.77
N GLY A 123 -10.60 -28.09 8.74
CA GLY A 123 -10.72 -28.41 10.18
C GLY A 123 -9.63 -27.78 11.06
N TYR A 124 -9.69 -28.05 12.37
CA TYR A 124 -8.68 -27.59 13.35
C TYR A 124 -7.57 -28.63 13.46
N TYR A 125 -6.33 -28.23 13.17
CA TYR A 125 -5.16 -29.10 13.27
C TYR A 125 -4.08 -28.47 14.12
N SER A 126 -3.40 -29.29 14.92
CA SER A 126 -2.19 -28.88 15.63
C SER A 126 -1.09 -28.49 14.64
N GLY A 127 -0.40 -27.38 14.93
CA GLY A 127 0.68 -26.87 14.08
C GLY A 127 0.26 -26.01 12.89
N LEU A 128 -0.95 -25.45 12.91
CA LEU A 128 -1.38 -24.39 11.98
C LEU A 128 -1.42 -23.02 12.69
N PRO A 129 -1.07 -21.91 12.00
CA PRO A 129 -0.57 -21.85 10.62
C PRO A 129 0.83 -22.48 10.48
N VAL A 130 1.18 -22.91 9.26
CA VAL A 130 2.51 -23.50 8.96
C VAL A 130 3.60 -22.43 9.05
N LYS A 131 3.25 -21.19 8.65
CA LYS A 131 4.09 -20.00 8.78
C LYS A 131 3.20 -18.81 9.09
N SER A 132 3.71 -17.88 9.88
CA SER A 132 3.11 -16.56 10.05
C SER A 132 4.18 -15.51 10.26
N HIS A 133 3.86 -14.28 9.88
CA HIS A 133 4.73 -13.13 10.08
C HIS A 133 3.90 -11.87 10.27
N SER A 134 4.48 -10.87 10.89
CA SER A 134 3.92 -9.53 10.96
C SER A 134 5.06 -8.53 10.87
N GLU A 135 5.00 -7.67 9.86
CA GLU A 135 5.98 -6.61 9.62
C GLU A 135 5.30 -5.27 9.91
N LYS A 136 5.77 -4.58 10.96
CA LYS A 136 5.26 -3.25 11.39
C LYS A 136 3.75 -3.17 11.56
N TRP A 137 3.10 -4.32 11.73
CA TRP A 137 1.67 -4.44 11.95
C TRP A 137 1.27 -3.74 13.23
N ARG A 138 0.32 -2.81 13.16
CA ARG A 138 -0.20 -2.14 14.34
C ARG A 138 -1.32 -3.01 14.91
N THR A 139 -1.35 -3.18 16.23
CA THR A 139 -2.47 -3.85 16.89
C THR A 139 -3.69 -2.94 17.04
N GLU A 140 -3.53 -1.66 16.72
CA GLU A 140 -4.52 -0.60 16.84
C GLU A 140 -4.78 0.00 15.45
N LEU A 141 -6.06 0.15 15.09
CA LEU A 141 -6.46 0.74 13.82
C LEU A 141 -6.36 2.27 13.91
N TYR A 142 -5.37 2.83 13.22
CA TYR A 142 -5.21 4.28 13.07
C TYR A 142 -5.54 4.74 11.66
N TRP A 143 -6.48 5.67 11.57
CA TRP A 143 -6.94 6.28 10.31
C TRP A 143 -6.13 7.54 10.01
N HIS A 144 -4.82 7.39 9.83
CA HIS A 144 -3.97 8.52 9.47
C HIS A 144 -4.12 8.87 8.00
N MET A 145 -4.54 10.11 7.77
CA MET A 145 -4.45 10.78 6.49
C MET A 145 -3.63 12.05 6.67
N PHE A 146 -2.68 12.26 5.78
CA PHE A 146 -1.79 13.42 5.79
C PHE A 146 -2.03 14.26 4.54
N ASP A 147 -2.33 15.54 4.73
CA ASP A 147 -2.35 16.50 3.64
C ASP A 147 -0.97 17.15 3.55
N LEU A 148 -0.32 16.98 2.41
CA LEU A 148 0.97 17.59 2.08
C LEU A 148 0.76 18.61 0.98
N TYR A 149 1.54 19.70 1.01
CA TYR A 149 1.35 20.82 0.10
C TYR A 149 2.51 20.93 -0.87
N TYR A 150 2.19 20.91 -2.16
CA TYR A 150 3.14 21.24 -3.21
C TYR A 150 3.27 22.76 -3.33
N THR A 151 4.52 23.22 -3.29
CA THR A 151 4.94 24.60 -3.59
C THR A 151 6.00 24.56 -4.70
N GLU A 152 6.13 25.62 -5.49
CA GLU A 152 7.20 25.70 -6.51
C GLU A 152 8.61 25.67 -5.88
N GLU A 153 8.73 26.05 -4.60
CA GLU A 153 9.98 25.96 -3.83
C GLU A 153 10.31 24.52 -3.41
N ALA A 154 9.30 23.69 -3.11
CA ALA A 154 9.48 22.29 -2.72
C ALA A 154 10.05 21.41 -3.85
N GLU A 155 9.84 21.77 -5.13
CA GLU A 155 10.37 21.05 -6.28
C GLU A 155 11.91 21.11 -6.35
N ASN A 156 12.53 22.19 -5.85
CA ASN A 156 13.98 22.39 -5.91
C ASN A 156 14.75 21.60 -4.83
N THR A 157 14.10 21.21 -3.73
CA THR A 157 14.73 20.45 -2.64
C THR A 157 14.75 18.94 -2.90
N ALA A 158 13.80 18.43 -3.69
CA ALA A 158 13.68 17.01 -4.04
C ALA A 158 14.68 16.54 -5.12
N ILE A 159 15.32 17.47 -5.84
CA ILE A 159 16.32 17.18 -6.90
C ILE A 159 17.76 17.11 -6.32
N ALA A 160 17.94 17.48 -5.04
CA ALA A 160 19.24 17.55 -4.38
C ALA A 160 19.67 16.30 -3.58
N TYR A 161 18.89 15.21 -3.66
CA TYR A 161 19.18 13.90 -3.06
C TYR A 161 19.07 12.79 -4.11
#